data_AF-B8YJM5-F1
#
_entry.id   AF-B8YJM5-F1
#
_cell.length_a   1.000
_cell.length_b   1.000
_cell.length_c   1.000
_cell.angle_alpha   90.00
_cell.angle_beta   90.00
_cell.angle_gamma   90.00
#
_symmetry.space_group_name_H-M   'P 1'
#
loop_
_entity.id
_entity.type
_entity.pdbx_description
1 polymer ?
#
loop_
_entity_poly.entity_id
_entity_poly.type
_entity_poly.pdbx_seq_one_letter_code
_entity_poly.pdbx_strand_id
1 'polypeptide(L)'
;DASVDQAIKKAKAKAQNLDAGLRDDLDDIDENDVGEKRRLAFLDLMIETSHYNPHQLSKDEIKQQVDTIMFEGHDTTAAGSSFALCILGCHPDIQEKVYQEQKAIFGDSDRDCTFADTLEMKYLERVIFETLRMYPPVPL
;
A
#
# COMPACT_ATOMS: atom_id res chain seq x y z
N ASP A 1 22.56 21.54 13.02
CA ASP A 1 22.02 22.90 12.85
C ASP A 1 20.54 22.85 13.20
N ALA A 2 20.14 23.49 14.31
CA ALA A 2 18.81 23.33 14.90
C ALA A 2 17.66 23.75 13.96
N SER A 3 17.95 24.56 12.95
CA SER A 3 17.00 25.00 11.92
C SER A 3 16.58 23.85 10.97
N VAL A 4 17.52 22.96 10.62
CA VAL A 4 17.28 21.82 9.71
C VAL A 4 16.46 20.75 10.42
N ASP A 5 16.77 20.44 11.68
CA ASP A 5 16.01 19.47 12.48
C ASP A 5 14.57 19.94 12.71
N GLN A 6 14.36 21.24 12.90
CA GLN A 6 13.02 21.81 13.03
C GLN A 6 12.22 21.74 11.72
N ALA A 7 12.87 21.95 10.57
CA ALA A 7 12.26 21.80 9.25
C ALA A 7 11.85 20.34 8.97
N ILE A 8 12.73 19.37 9.29
CA ILE A 8 12.43 17.94 9.14
C ILE A 8 11.27 17.53 10.06
N LYS A 9 11.26 18.02 11.31
CA LYS A 9 10.16 17.72 12.26
C LYS A 9 8.83 18.30 11.79
N LYS A 10 8.84 19.51 11.18
CA LYS A 10 7.66 20.13 10.58
C LYS A 10 7.17 19.39 9.34
N ALA A 11 8.09 18.92 8.50
CA ALA A 11 7.76 18.13 7.30
C ALA A 11 7.17 16.76 7.69
N LYS A 12 7.75 16.07 8.67
CA LYS A 12 7.21 14.81 9.21
C LYS A 12 5.85 14.99 9.87
N ALA A 13 5.67 16.04 10.67
CA ALA A 13 4.37 16.35 11.28
C ALA A 13 3.32 16.71 10.22
N LYS A 14 3.71 17.42 9.15
CA LYS A 14 2.81 17.74 8.03
C LYS A 14 2.45 16.50 7.21
N ALA A 15 3.39 15.57 7.00
CA ALA A 15 3.14 14.29 6.33
C ALA A 15 2.23 13.38 7.18
N GLN A 16 2.46 13.29 8.49
CA GLN A 16 1.61 12.54 9.43
C GLN A 16 0.18 13.09 9.51
N ASN A 17 0.00 14.42 9.45
CA ASN A 17 -1.33 15.04 9.40
C ASN A 17 -1.99 14.96 8.02
N LEU A 18 -1.22 14.74 6.95
CA LEU A 18 -1.77 14.51 5.60
C LEU A 18 -2.34 13.08 5.53
N ASP A 19 -1.59 12.11 6.06
CA ASP A 19 -1.94 10.69 6.03
C ASP A 19 -3.16 10.37 6.93
N ALA A 20 -3.26 11.05 8.09
CA ALA A 20 -4.35 10.85 9.05
C ALA A 20 -5.73 11.36 8.59
N GLY A 21 -5.85 11.97 7.41
CA GLY A 21 -7.09 12.56 6.90
C GLY A 21 -7.39 12.28 5.43
N LEU A 22 -6.62 11.40 4.77
CA LEU A 22 -6.96 10.90 3.44
C LEU A 22 -7.67 9.55 3.61
N ARG A 23 -8.93 9.48 3.20
CA ARG A 23 -9.61 8.19 3.03
C ARG A 23 -8.94 7.40 1.91
N ASP A 24 -8.88 6.08 2.09
CA ASP A 24 -8.36 5.18 1.07
C ASP A 24 -9.29 5.18 -0.15
N ASP A 25 -8.75 4.87 -1.33
CA ASP A 25 -9.56 4.79 -2.55
C ASP A 25 -10.49 3.56 -2.58
N LEU A 26 -10.28 2.62 -1.65
CA LEU A 26 -11.07 1.40 -1.46
C LEU A 26 -12.20 1.54 -0.43
N ASP A 27 -12.27 2.63 0.34
CA ASP A 27 -13.34 2.84 1.33
C ASP A 27 -14.68 3.21 0.64
N ASP A 28 -15.80 2.67 1.15
CA ASP A 28 -17.15 2.91 0.60
C ASP A 28 -17.50 4.41 0.53
N ILE A 29 -18.14 4.80 -0.57
CA ILE A 29 -18.59 6.17 -0.85
C ILE A 29 -19.86 6.47 -0.03
N ASP A 30 -19.74 7.23 1.07
CA ASP A 30 -20.90 7.83 1.74
C ASP A 30 -21.32 9.10 0.98
N GLU A 31 -22.60 9.25 0.63
CA GLU A 31 -23.11 10.49 -0.01
C GLU A 31 -22.94 11.74 0.89
N ASN A 32 -22.66 11.56 2.18
CA ASN A 32 -22.42 12.64 3.13
C ASN A 32 -20.97 13.18 3.17
N ASP A 33 -20.06 12.63 2.34
CA ASP A 33 -18.61 12.92 2.37
C ASP A 33 -18.20 14.21 1.63
N VAL A 34 -19.01 15.26 1.73
CA VAL A 34 -18.74 16.53 1.04
C VAL A 34 -17.63 17.29 1.77
N GLY A 35 -16.39 17.15 1.29
CA GLY A 35 -15.24 17.98 1.70
C GLY A 35 -14.00 17.23 2.15
N GLU A 36 -14.02 15.90 2.20
CA GLU A 36 -12.84 15.09 2.54
C GLU A 36 -11.90 14.96 1.33
N LYS A 37 -10.60 15.18 1.54
CA LYS A 37 -9.60 14.97 0.48
C LYS A 37 -9.37 13.48 0.31
N ARG A 38 -9.79 12.93 -0.84
CA ARG A 38 -9.58 11.53 -1.19
C ARG A 38 -8.16 11.29 -1.71
N ARG A 39 -7.60 10.12 -1.40
CA ARG A 39 -6.43 9.60 -2.10
C ARG A 39 -6.86 9.15 -3.50
N LEU A 40 -6.37 9.81 -4.54
CA LEU A 40 -6.69 9.40 -5.91
C LEU A 40 -5.97 8.10 -6.25
N ALA A 41 -6.69 7.20 -6.92
CA ALA A 41 -6.06 6.07 -7.59
C ALA A 41 -5.00 6.58 -8.58
N PHE A 42 -3.98 5.77 -8.85
CA PHE A 42 -2.82 6.19 -9.65
C PHE A 42 -3.22 6.77 -11.03
N LEU A 43 -4.18 6.14 -11.71
CA LEU A 43 -4.68 6.64 -13.00
C LEU A 43 -5.40 7.98 -12.86
N ASP A 44 -6.25 8.13 -11.86
CA ASP A 44 -7.00 9.37 -11.63
C ASP A 44 -6.05 10.53 -11.30
N LEU A 45 -5.02 10.26 -10.50
CA LEU A 45 -3.96 11.23 -10.19
C LEU A 45 -3.25 11.71 -11.47
N MET A 46 -2.94 10.80 -12.39
CA MET A 46 -2.29 11.16 -13.66
C MET A 46 -3.22 11.95 -14.58
N ILE A 47 -4.49 11.57 -14.67
CA ILE A 47 -5.50 12.29 -15.47
C ILE A 47 -5.66 13.71 -14.92
N GLU A 48 -5.82 13.86 -13.60
CA GLU A 48 -5.94 15.17 -12.95
C GLU A 48 -4.67 16.02 -13.17
N THR A 49 -3.48 15.42 -13.04
CA THR A 49 -2.21 16.12 -13.32
C THR A 49 -2.11 16.59 -14.77
N SER A 50 -2.54 15.77 -15.73
CA SER A 50 -2.58 16.11 -17.16
C SER A 50 -3.56 17.26 -17.44
N HIS A 51 -4.69 17.32 -16.72
CA HIS A 51 -5.64 18.44 -16.84
C HIS A 51 -5.03 19.79 -16.41
N TYR A 52 -4.26 19.81 -15.33
CA TYR A 52 -3.62 21.05 -14.85
C TYR A 52 -2.35 21.41 -15.63
N ASN A 53 -1.59 20.42 -16.11
CA ASN A 53 -0.34 20.62 -16.84
C ASN A 53 -0.25 19.77 -18.13
N PRO A 54 -0.99 20.13 -19.20
CA PRO A 54 -1.08 19.30 -20.42
C PRO A 54 0.24 19.10 -21.16
N HIS A 55 1.21 20.00 -20.96
CA HIS A 55 2.54 19.93 -21.58
C HIS A 55 3.55 19.06 -20.80
N GLN A 56 3.23 18.67 -19.56
CA GLN A 56 4.09 17.82 -18.74
C GLN A 56 3.70 16.34 -18.79
N LEU A 57 2.44 16.03 -19.10
CA LEU A 57 1.95 14.66 -19.11
C LEU A 57 0.89 14.48 -20.20
N SER A 58 1.34 14.05 -21.38
CA SER A 58 0.48 13.73 -22.51
C SER A 58 -0.30 12.43 -22.28
N LYS A 59 -1.40 12.25 -23.01
CA LYS A 59 -2.20 11.01 -22.93
C LYS A 59 -1.41 9.74 -23.28
N ASP A 60 -0.45 9.85 -24.19
CA ASP A 60 0.39 8.72 -24.59
C ASP A 60 1.41 8.38 -23.50
N GLU A 61 1.97 9.39 -22.83
CA GLU A 61 2.82 9.18 -21.65
C GLU A 61 2.03 8.55 -20.50
N ILE A 62 0.79 9.00 -20.23
CA ILE A 62 -0.06 8.38 -19.20
C ILE A 62 -0.25 6.89 -19.49
N LYS A 63 -0.61 6.54 -20.73
CA LYS A 63 -0.77 5.13 -21.12
C LYS A 63 0.50 4.33 -20.91
N GLN A 64 1.64 4.85 -21.36
CA GLN A 64 2.93 4.18 -21.18
C GLN A 64 3.24 3.95 -19.70
N GLN A 65 3.01 4.94 -18.83
CA GLN A 65 3.26 4.79 -17.40
C GLN A 65 2.31 3.77 -16.75
N VAL A 66 1.03 3.77 -17.13
CA VAL A 66 0.06 2.76 -16.65
C VAL A 66 0.51 1.35 -17.07
N ASP A 67 0.86 1.18 -18.36
CA ASP A 67 1.26 -0.12 -18.91
C ASP A 67 2.52 -0.64 -18.20
N THR A 68 3.52 0.22 -17.99
CA THR A 68 4.75 -0.13 -17.27
C THR A 68 4.46 -0.55 -15.83
N ILE A 69 3.70 0.24 -15.05
CA ILE A 69 3.43 -0.09 -13.64
C ILE A 69 2.61 -1.38 -13.51
N MET A 70 1.61 -1.57 -14.37
CA MET A 70 0.80 -2.79 -14.34
C MET A 70 1.64 -4.02 -14.69
N PHE A 71 2.51 -3.94 -15.69
CA PHE A 71 3.34 -5.07 -16.09
C PHE A 71 4.43 -5.41 -15.06
N GLU A 72 5.19 -4.41 -14.62
CA GLU A 72 6.26 -4.60 -13.64
C GLU A 72 5.71 -5.01 -12.27
N GLY A 73 4.58 -4.44 -11.86
CA GLY A 73 3.92 -4.75 -10.60
C GLY A 73 3.27 -6.13 -10.58
N HIS A 74 2.72 -6.60 -11.70
CA HIS A 74 1.96 -7.86 -11.76
C HIS A 74 2.84 -9.07 -11.46
N ASP A 75 3.89 -9.29 -12.25
CA ASP A 75 4.69 -10.51 -12.17
C ASP A 75 5.49 -10.56 -10.87
N THR A 76 6.01 -9.42 -10.41
CA THR A 76 6.77 -9.31 -9.16
C THR A 76 5.91 -9.58 -7.94
N THR A 77 4.70 -9.01 -7.89
CA THR A 77 3.75 -9.23 -6.78
C THR A 77 3.26 -10.68 -6.78
N ALA A 78 2.88 -11.22 -7.94
CA ALA A 78 2.40 -12.60 -8.06
C ALA A 78 3.46 -13.61 -7.57
N ALA A 79 4.72 -13.43 -7.97
CA ALA A 79 5.83 -14.26 -7.50
C ALA A 79 6.06 -14.09 -5.99
N GLY A 80 6.10 -12.86 -5.49
CA GLY A 80 6.28 -12.57 -4.06
C GLY A 80 5.21 -13.22 -3.17
N SER A 81 3.93 -13.07 -3.54
CA SER A 81 2.82 -13.70 -2.83
C SER A 81 2.88 -15.22 -2.91
N SER A 82 3.24 -15.78 -4.07
CA SER A 82 3.37 -17.23 -4.25
C SER A 82 4.46 -17.82 -3.34
N PHE A 83 5.62 -17.15 -3.25
CA PHE A 83 6.68 -17.59 -2.34
C PHE A 83 6.28 -17.47 -0.88
N ALA A 84 5.60 -16.39 -0.49
CA ALA A 84 5.15 -16.19 0.88
C ALA A 84 4.18 -17.31 1.32
N LEU A 85 3.22 -17.63 0.45
CA LEU A 85 2.29 -18.74 0.68
C LEU A 85 2.99 -20.10 0.74
N CYS A 86 3.99 -20.33 -0.12
CA CYS A 86 4.78 -21.56 -0.11
C CYS A 86 5.56 -21.70 1.21
N ILE A 87 6.22 -20.62 1.67
CA ILE A 87 6.95 -20.62 2.94
C ILE A 87 6.04 -20.86 4.13
N LEU A 88 4.85 -20.26 4.16
CA LEU A 88 3.85 -20.52 5.19
C LEU A 88 3.41 -21.99 5.18
N GLY A 89 3.14 -22.57 4.01
CA GLY A 89 2.79 -23.98 3.89
C GLY A 89 3.90 -24.95 4.33
N CYS A 90 5.16 -24.54 4.19
CA CYS A 90 6.31 -25.30 4.66
C CYS A 90 6.61 -25.15 6.16
N HIS A 91 6.08 -24.11 6.82
CA HIS A 91 6.35 -23.79 8.22
C HIS A 91 5.04 -23.63 9.01
N PRO A 92 4.38 -24.74 9.40
CA PRO A 92 3.09 -24.70 10.09
C PRO A 92 3.09 -23.90 11.40
N ASP A 93 4.22 -23.87 12.11
CA ASP A 93 4.39 -23.12 13.34
C ASP A 93 4.39 -21.59 13.11
N ILE A 94 4.89 -21.15 11.96
CA ILE A 94 4.86 -19.75 11.52
C ILE A 94 3.48 -19.40 10.99
N GLN A 95 2.87 -20.28 10.21
CA GLN A 95 1.49 -20.13 9.74
C GLN A 95 0.51 -19.99 10.91
N GLU A 96 0.66 -20.79 11.97
CA GLU A 96 -0.18 -20.67 13.16
C GLU A 96 -0.04 -19.30 13.84
N LYS A 97 1.18 -18.75 13.93
CA LYS A 97 1.39 -17.41 14.49
C LYS A 97 0.74 -16.32 13.66
N VAL A 98 0.83 -16.41 12.32
CA VAL A 98 0.11 -15.50 11.41
C VAL A 98 -1.40 -15.64 11.60
N TYR A 99 -1.92 -16.86 11.70
CA TYR A 99 -3.34 -17.08 11.92
C TYR A 99 -3.83 -16.49 13.26
N GLN A 100 -3.06 -16.66 14.34
CA GLN A 100 -3.37 -16.05 15.64
C GLN A 100 -3.30 -14.52 15.58
N GLU A 101 -2.39 -13.93 14.82
CA GLU A 101 -2.36 -12.48 14.56
C GLU A 101 -3.65 -12.03 13.86
N GLN A 102 -4.06 -12.69 12.77
CA GLN A 102 -5.32 -12.35 12.10
C GLN A 102 -6.52 -12.50 13.04
N LYS A 103 -6.56 -13.56 13.86
CA LYS A 103 -7.63 -13.76 14.84
C LYS A 103 -7.64 -12.68 15.93
N ALA A 104 -6.49 -12.15 16.32
CA ALA A 104 -6.42 -11.03 17.27
C ALA A 104 -6.94 -9.72 16.68
N ILE A 105 -6.80 -9.50 15.37
CA ILE A 105 -7.27 -8.30 14.67
C ILE A 105 -8.77 -8.38 14.35
N PHE A 106 -9.22 -9.52 13.80
CA PHE A 106 -10.60 -9.68 13.31
C PHE A 106 -11.55 -10.36 14.29
N GLY A 107 -11.03 -11.14 15.26
CA GLY A 107 -11.85 -11.90 16.19
C GLY A 107 -12.79 -12.88 15.47
N ASP A 108 -14.08 -12.77 15.77
CA ASP A 108 -15.16 -13.53 15.11
C ASP A 108 -15.93 -12.65 14.09
N SER A 109 -15.35 -11.52 13.67
CA SER A 109 -16.00 -10.60 12.73
C SER A 109 -15.78 -11.04 11.29
N ASP A 110 -16.85 -11.14 10.51
CA ASP A 110 -16.83 -11.37 9.06
C ASP A 110 -16.78 -10.05 8.26
N ARG A 111 -16.18 -8.99 8.84
CA ARG A 111 -16.09 -7.70 8.15
C ARG A 111 -14.94 -7.71 7.16
N ASP A 112 -15.03 -6.86 6.14
CA ASP A 112 -13.92 -6.68 5.20
C ASP A 112 -12.68 -6.08 5.88
N CYS A 113 -11.52 -6.43 5.33
CA CYS A 113 -10.23 -5.90 5.76
C CYS A 113 -10.11 -4.43 5.35
N THR A 114 -9.85 -3.56 6.32
CA THR A 114 -9.60 -2.14 6.09
C THR A 114 -8.10 -1.88 5.99
N PHE A 115 -7.71 -0.73 5.41
CA PHE A 115 -6.30 -0.32 5.38
C PHE A 115 -5.69 -0.26 6.79
N ALA A 116 -6.44 0.24 7.78
CA ALA A 116 -5.96 0.34 9.16
C ALA A 116 -5.62 -1.03 9.77
N ASP A 117 -6.32 -2.10 9.39
CA ASP A 117 -6.02 -3.46 9.86
C ASP A 117 -4.67 -3.95 9.36
N THR A 118 -4.31 -3.59 8.12
CA THR A 118 -3.03 -4.00 7.52
C THR A 118 -1.83 -3.47 8.31
N LEU A 119 -1.96 -2.32 8.96
CA LEU A 119 -0.93 -1.73 9.82
C LEU A 119 -0.72 -2.53 11.12
N GLU A 120 -1.71 -3.33 11.52
CA GLU A 120 -1.62 -4.21 12.69
C GLU A 120 -1.11 -5.63 12.35
N MET A 121 -0.98 -5.99 11.06
CA MET A 121 -0.45 -7.28 10.57
C MET A 121 1.09 -7.37 10.63
N LYS A 122 1.66 -7.03 11.80
CA LYS A 122 3.11 -6.83 12.00
C LYS A 122 3.93 -8.11 11.89
N TYR A 123 3.37 -9.27 12.22
CA TYR A 123 4.03 -10.56 12.08
C TYR A 123 3.97 -11.05 10.63
N LEU A 124 2.81 -10.94 9.99
CA LEU A 124 2.66 -11.24 8.57
C LEU A 124 3.60 -10.38 7.70
N GLU A 125 3.71 -9.08 7.97
CA GLU A 125 4.64 -8.18 7.27
C GLU A 125 6.09 -8.68 7.38
N ARG A 126 6.51 -9.12 8.59
CA ARG A 126 7.83 -9.70 8.79
C ARG A 126 8.03 -11.00 8.01
N VAL A 127 7.02 -11.85 7.90
CA VAL A 127 7.08 -13.07 7.09
C VAL A 127 7.22 -12.74 5.60
N ILE A 128 6.49 -11.73 5.11
CA ILE A 128 6.60 -11.26 3.72
C ILE A 128 8.01 -10.73 3.46
N PHE A 129 8.54 -9.86 4.32
CA PHE A 129 9.90 -9.32 4.15
C PHE A 129 10.97 -10.40 4.24
N GLU A 130 10.82 -11.37 5.14
CA GLU A 130 11.77 -12.48 5.23
C GLU A 130 11.70 -13.39 3.99
N THR A 131 10.50 -13.59 3.44
CA THR A 131 10.31 -14.29 2.16
C THR A 131 11.02 -13.54 1.04
N LEU A 132 10.83 -12.22 0.92
CA LEU A 132 11.48 -11.40 -0.11
C LEU A 132 13.01 -11.37 0.06
N ARG A 133 13.52 -11.47 1.30
CA ARG A 133 14.96 -11.58 1.58
C ARG A 133 15.54 -12.91 1.04
N MET A 134 14.80 -14.01 1.17
CA MET A 134 15.26 -15.34 0.73
C MET A 134 14.96 -15.63 -0.74
N TYR A 135 13.83 -15.15 -1.24
CA TYR A 135 13.28 -15.41 -2.56
C TYR A 135 12.82 -14.09 -3.19
N PRO A 136 13.76 -13.21 -3.57
CA PRO A 136 13.41 -11.96 -4.24
C PRO A 136 12.79 -12.27 -5.62
N PRO A 137 11.62 -11.69 -5.97
CA PRO A 137 10.99 -11.88 -7.28
C PRO A 137 11.88 -11.48 -8.46
N VAL A 138 12.74 -10.48 -8.26
CA VAL A 138 13.73 -10.02 -9.23
C VAL A 138 15.11 -10.38 -8.70
N PRO A 139 15.87 -11.24 -9.41
CA PRO A 139 17.26 -11.54 -9.05
C PRO A 139 18.13 -10.27 -9.08
N LEU A 140 19.03 -10.15 -8.12
CA LEU A 140 20.05 -9.09 -8.06
C LEU A 140 21.28 -9.43 -8.90
#